data_AF-A0A7C2HKQ1-F1
#
_entry.id   AF-A0A7C2HKQ1-F1
#
_cell.length_a   1.000
_cell.length_b   1.000
_cell.length_c   1.000
_cell.angle_alpha   90.00
_cell.angle_beta   90.00
_cell.angle_gamma   90.00
#
_symmetry.space_group_name_H-M   'P 1'
#
loop_
_entity.id
_entity.type
_entity.pdbx_description
1 polymer ?
#
loop_
_entity_poly.entity_id
_entity_poly.type
_entity_poly.pdbx_seq_one_letter_code
_entity_poly.pdbx_strand_id
1 'polypeptide(L)'
;MQASHPGPPTPAERPQPLEHGQRIVNDFSIQVATVNGSGSQTANLVLMRSIFQMGVPVSGKNLFPSNIQGLPTWFTIRASRDGYIARRKEIDFLVAMNPESAHEDVMSLPPGAAVLYDEPLKLAELRSDLHFYSAPFDRLVAPVCPEAKLRKLVRNMIYVGILAELLGIDPEQIRKALYKQFGERKKKAADLNWGAVEAGLDYARSSLVKKDPFFIEPMDRTAGKLVIEGNTAAALGCMFAGVTVCTWYPITPSSSLAEALISFMERFRRDPETGKATYAIVQAEDELASIGMAVGAGWAGARAMTCTSGPGISLMSEFVGLAYFAEIPVVIIDVQRVGPSTGLPTRTMQGDTLKNAVLSHGDTRHPILFPSSPEECFTMAIDAFDLAEQFQTPVFINMDLDLGMNYWMSDPLPYPEKPIQRGKVLTAEDLDRLGGFARYKDVDGDGVGWRTLPGTPHPK
;
A
#
# COMPACT_ATOMS: atom_id res chain seq x y z
N MET A 1 -36.06 3.17 -16.71
CA MET A 1 -35.95 2.29 -15.54
C MET A 1 -34.96 2.95 -14.59
N GLN A 2 -35.44 3.57 -13.51
CA GLN A 2 -34.60 4.21 -12.50
C GLN A 2 -33.95 3.12 -11.64
N ALA A 3 -32.62 3.09 -11.61
CA ALA A 3 -31.86 2.28 -10.68
C ALA A 3 -32.07 2.84 -9.27
N SER A 4 -32.67 2.03 -8.39
CA SER A 4 -32.81 2.33 -6.97
C SER A 4 -31.44 2.24 -6.30
N HIS A 5 -30.87 3.38 -5.91
CA HIS A 5 -29.73 3.41 -5.00
C HIS A 5 -30.16 2.88 -3.62
N PRO A 6 -29.42 1.94 -3.01
CA PRO A 6 -29.65 1.57 -1.62
C PRO A 6 -29.24 2.75 -0.72
N GLY A 7 -30.11 3.09 0.24
CA GLY A 7 -29.86 4.16 1.20
C GLY A 7 -28.62 3.89 2.09
N PRO A 8 -28.13 4.92 2.80
CA PRO A 8 -26.96 4.79 3.66
C PRO A 8 -27.22 3.75 4.78
N PRO A 9 -26.20 2.95 5.16
CA PRO A 9 -26.34 1.97 6.24
C PRO A 9 -26.65 2.70 7.55
N THR A 10 -27.61 2.16 8.31
CA THR A 10 -27.93 2.61 9.67
C THR A 10 -26.70 2.52 10.58
N PRO A 11 -26.52 3.47 11.53
CA PRO A 11 -25.43 3.40 12.50
C PRO A 11 -25.47 2.05 13.23
N ALA A 12 -24.32 1.38 13.30
CA ALA A 12 -24.19 0.11 14.01
C ALA A 12 -24.67 0.27 15.46
N GLU A 13 -25.65 -0.54 15.86
CA GLU A 13 -26.06 -0.67 17.26
C GLU A 13 -24.83 -1.02 18.11
N ARG A 14 -24.75 -0.46 19.31
CA ARG A 14 -23.67 -0.79 20.26
C ARG A 14 -23.67 -2.31 20.48
N PRO A 15 -22.51 -2.99 20.45
CA PRO A 15 -22.46 -4.43 20.65
C PRO A 15 -23.09 -4.78 22.01
N GLN A 16 -24.09 -5.66 21.98
CA GLN A 16 -24.62 -6.26 23.19
C GLN A 16 -23.52 -7.12 23.86
N PRO A 17 -23.52 -7.28 25.19
CA PRO A 17 -22.57 -8.17 25.86
C PRO A 17 -22.67 -9.57 25.27
N LEU A 18 -21.54 -10.17 24.91
CA LEU A 18 -21.48 -11.53 24.37
C LEU A 18 -22.04 -12.52 25.39
N GLU A 19 -22.92 -13.41 24.94
CA GLU A 19 -23.40 -14.50 25.78
C GLU A 19 -22.28 -15.52 26.06
N HIS A 20 -22.33 -16.19 27.22
CA HIS A 20 -21.32 -17.17 27.60
C HIS A 20 -21.27 -18.32 26.60
N GLY A 21 -20.14 -18.48 25.88
CA GLY A 21 -19.95 -19.50 24.85
C GLY A 21 -20.20 -19.05 23.40
N GLN A 22 -20.52 -17.77 23.17
CA GLN A 22 -20.70 -17.24 21.83
C GLN A 22 -19.36 -17.15 21.07
N ARG A 23 -19.27 -17.81 19.91
CA ARG A 23 -18.09 -17.73 19.02
C ARG A 23 -18.14 -16.45 18.19
N ILE A 24 -17.02 -15.74 18.11
CA ILE A 24 -16.79 -14.63 17.17
C ILE A 24 -15.96 -15.17 16.01
N VAL A 25 -16.62 -15.37 14.87
CA VAL A 25 -16.02 -15.99 13.69
C VAL A 25 -15.78 -14.95 12.62
N ASN A 26 -14.53 -14.86 12.13
CA ASN A 26 -14.14 -14.00 11.01
C ASN A 26 -14.57 -12.53 11.18
N ASP A 27 -14.65 -12.01 12.40
CA ASP A 27 -15.06 -10.62 12.65
C ASP A 27 -14.34 -10.02 13.86
N PHE A 28 -13.02 -9.89 13.76
CA PHE A 28 -12.19 -9.34 14.84
C PHE A 28 -10.88 -8.75 14.31
N SER A 29 -10.15 -8.05 15.17
CA SER A 29 -8.87 -7.41 14.87
C SER A 29 -7.75 -7.99 15.73
N ILE A 30 -6.67 -8.41 15.08
CA ILE A 30 -5.43 -8.84 15.73
C ILE A 30 -4.44 -7.67 15.68
N GLN A 31 -3.80 -7.32 16.80
CA GLN A 31 -2.69 -6.37 16.84
C GLN A 31 -1.42 -7.09 17.27
N VAL A 32 -0.38 -7.00 16.46
CA VAL A 32 0.94 -7.56 16.77
C VAL A 32 1.87 -6.41 17.13
N ALA A 33 2.20 -6.28 18.41
CA ALA A 33 3.09 -5.27 18.97
C ALA A 33 4.51 -5.85 19.10
N THR A 34 5.46 -5.34 18.32
CA THR A 34 6.83 -5.87 18.25
C THR A 34 7.87 -4.75 18.32
N VAL A 35 9.15 -5.13 18.46
CA VAL A 35 10.27 -4.20 18.33
C VAL A 35 10.51 -3.90 16.84
N ASN A 36 10.62 -2.62 16.46
CA ASN A 36 10.92 -2.25 15.08
C ASN A 36 12.27 -2.84 14.63
N GLY A 37 12.31 -3.47 13.45
CA GLY A 37 13.48 -4.18 12.93
C GLY A 37 13.65 -5.63 13.41
N SER A 38 12.72 -6.17 14.20
CA SER A 38 12.76 -7.57 14.67
C SER A 38 12.46 -8.63 13.60
N GLY A 39 12.15 -8.24 12.37
CA GLY A 39 11.70 -9.16 11.31
C GLY A 39 10.21 -9.54 11.38
N SER A 40 9.43 -8.86 12.23
CA SER A 40 8.00 -9.13 12.43
C SER A 40 7.13 -8.90 11.19
N GLN A 41 7.53 -8.01 10.27
CA GLN A 41 6.80 -7.76 9.03
C GLN A 41 6.56 -9.05 8.22
N THR A 42 7.57 -9.91 8.09
CA THR A 42 7.43 -11.20 7.38
C THR A 42 6.38 -12.09 8.04
N ALA A 43 6.43 -12.23 9.37
CA ALA A 43 5.48 -13.06 10.12
C ALA A 43 4.04 -12.50 10.06
N ASN A 44 3.88 -11.18 10.17
CA ASN A 44 2.60 -10.49 10.02
C ASN A 44 1.98 -10.71 8.62
N LEU A 45 2.79 -10.59 7.56
CA LEU A 45 2.33 -10.79 6.19
C LEU A 45 1.97 -12.25 5.91
N VAL A 46 2.71 -13.20 6.45
CA VAL A 46 2.38 -14.63 6.35
C VAL A 46 1.04 -14.88 7.01
N LEU A 47 0.85 -14.46 8.27
CA LEU A 47 -0.40 -14.62 9.00
C LEU A 47 -1.61 -14.02 8.26
N MET A 48 -1.49 -12.75 7.81
CA MET A 48 -2.54 -12.07 7.06
C MET A 48 -2.87 -12.80 5.74
N ARG A 49 -1.85 -13.21 4.98
CA ARG A 49 -2.06 -13.92 3.70
C ARG A 49 -2.69 -15.29 3.89
N SER A 50 -2.41 -15.98 5.00
CA SER A 50 -3.06 -17.26 5.30
C SER A 50 -4.55 -17.09 5.55
N ILE A 51 -4.95 -16.04 6.29
CA ILE A 51 -6.37 -15.69 6.48
C ILE A 51 -7.02 -15.38 5.12
N PHE A 52 -6.36 -14.60 4.27
CA PHE A 52 -6.84 -14.32 2.91
C PHE A 52 -7.02 -15.59 2.07
N GLN A 53 -6.04 -16.51 2.12
CA GLN A 53 -6.05 -17.78 1.38
C GLN A 53 -7.13 -18.75 1.88
N MET A 54 -7.55 -18.64 3.13
CA MET A 54 -8.71 -19.35 3.67
C MET A 54 -10.04 -18.78 3.17
N GLY A 55 -10.04 -17.75 2.32
CA GLY A 55 -11.27 -17.17 1.79
C GLY A 55 -11.82 -15.98 2.57
N VAL A 56 -11.17 -15.58 3.66
CA VAL A 56 -11.67 -14.57 4.59
C VAL A 56 -11.18 -13.18 4.18
N PRO A 57 -12.06 -12.19 4.00
CA PRO A 57 -11.64 -10.82 3.70
C PRO A 57 -10.78 -10.26 4.83
N VAL A 58 -9.64 -9.67 4.46
CA VAL A 58 -8.62 -9.23 5.41
C VAL A 58 -7.86 -8.01 4.91
N SER A 59 -7.34 -7.20 5.82
CA SER A 59 -6.38 -6.12 5.55
C SER A 59 -5.27 -6.07 6.61
N GLY A 60 -4.15 -5.41 6.26
CA GLY A 60 -2.96 -5.30 7.09
C GLY A 60 -2.50 -3.86 7.30
N LYS A 61 -2.75 -3.35 8.50
CA LYS A 61 -2.31 -2.11 9.19
C LYS A 61 -0.88 -2.02 9.69
N ASN A 62 0.11 -1.47 8.98
CA ASN A 62 1.39 -1.17 9.61
C ASN A 62 1.41 0.22 10.28
N LEU A 63 1.55 0.25 11.61
CA LEU A 63 1.71 1.46 12.41
C LEU A 63 3.10 1.46 13.05
N PHE A 64 3.97 2.29 12.49
CA PHE A 64 5.35 2.42 12.94
C PHE A 64 5.67 3.88 13.30
N PRO A 65 6.57 4.10 14.26
CA PRO A 65 7.13 5.42 14.52
C PRO A 65 8.10 5.81 13.40
N SER A 66 8.42 7.11 13.32
CA SER A 66 9.40 7.65 12.36
C SER A 66 10.83 7.39 12.83
N ASN A 67 11.20 6.11 13.02
CA ASN A 67 12.53 5.67 13.40
C ASN A 67 12.96 4.44 12.59
N ILE A 68 14.27 4.18 12.55
CA ILE A 68 14.81 3.06 11.77
C ILE A 68 14.67 1.74 12.56
N GLN A 69 14.96 1.72 13.87
CA GLN A 69 14.87 0.52 14.73
C GLN A 69 14.62 0.87 16.21
N GLY A 70 14.14 -0.12 16.99
CA GLY A 70 14.11 -0.07 18.46
C GLY A 70 12.74 0.23 19.07
N LEU A 71 12.06 1.28 18.63
CA LEU A 71 10.75 1.65 19.17
C LEU A 71 9.65 0.62 18.86
N PRO A 72 8.51 0.65 19.59
CA PRO A 72 7.36 -0.20 19.31
C PRO A 72 6.76 0.03 17.92
N THR A 73 6.48 -1.07 17.23
CA THR A 73 5.73 -1.12 15.97
C THR A 73 4.54 -2.03 16.14
N TRP A 74 3.38 -1.58 15.67
CA TRP A 74 2.13 -2.32 15.71
C TRP A 74 1.69 -2.68 14.31
N PHE A 75 1.37 -3.95 14.10
CA PHE A 75 0.72 -4.40 12.87
C PHE A 75 -0.69 -4.89 13.20
N THR A 76 -1.70 -4.27 12.60
CA THR A 76 -3.10 -4.67 12.79
C THR A 76 -3.59 -5.50 11.61
N ILE A 77 -4.25 -6.61 11.90
CA ILE A 77 -4.89 -7.49 10.91
C ILE A 77 -6.38 -7.47 11.22
N ARG A 78 -7.19 -6.98 10.29
CA ARG A 78 -8.65 -6.98 10.42
C ARG A 78 -9.21 -8.09 9.55
N ALA A 79 -9.79 -9.12 10.16
CA ALA A 79 -10.60 -10.12 9.47
C ALA A 79 -12.09 -9.73 9.58
N SER A 80 -12.81 -9.78 8.47
CA SER A 80 -14.25 -9.48 8.43
C SER A 80 -14.96 -10.31 7.36
N ARG A 81 -15.87 -11.20 7.77
CA ARG A 81 -16.70 -12.02 6.87
C ARG A 81 -17.51 -11.18 5.88
N ASP A 82 -17.90 -9.98 6.30
CA ASP A 82 -18.72 -9.04 5.54
C ASP A 82 -17.88 -8.11 4.64
N GLY A 83 -16.55 -8.19 4.72
CA GLY A 83 -15.64 -7.35 3.93
C GLY A 83 -15.35 -5.97 4.53
N TYR A 84 -15.76 -5.71 5.78
CA TYR A 84 -15.44 -4.47 6.49
C TYR A 84 -14.00 -4.48 7.01
N ILE A 85 -13.08 -4.25 6.07
CA ILE A 85 -11.63 -4.37 6.26
C ILE A 85 -10.95 -3.05 6.64
N ALA A 86 -11.70 -1.98 6.91
CA ALA A 86 -11.15 -0.79 7.54
C ALA A 86 -10.62 -1.12 8.94
N ARG A 87 -9.56 -0.42 9.37
CA ARG A 87 -9.01 -0.61 10.72
C ARG A 87 -10.06 -0.24 11.77
N ARG A 88 -10.30 -1.12 12.74
CA ARG A 88 -11.11 -0.82 13.92
C ARG A 88 -10.27 -0.20 15.03
N LYS A 89 -10.91 0.63 15.86
CA LYS A 89 -10.27 1.21 17.05
C LYS A 89 -10.05 0.13 18.11
N GLU A 90 -11.04 -0.72 18.32
CA GLU A 90 -10.98 -1.82 19.28
C GLU A 90 -10.08 -2.94 18.76
N ILE A 91 -9.24 -3.46 19.65
CA ILE A 91 -8.35 -4.58 19.41
C ILE A 91 -8.90 -5.78 20.18
N ASP A 92 -9.16 -6.86 19.45
CA ASP A 92 -9.80 -8.05 20.00
C ASP A 92 -8.75 -9.10 20.43
N PHE A 93 -7.62 -9.15 19.73
CA PHE A 93 -6.51 -10.06 20.03
C PHE A 93 -5.17 -9.32 19.95
N LEU A 94 -4.42 -9.27 21.04
CA LEU A 94 -3.07 -8.69 21.10
C LEU A 94 -2.00 -9.79 21.09
N VAL A 95 -0.96 -9.61 20.27
CA VAL A 95 0.32 -10.32 20.38
C VAL A 95 1.35 -9.33 20.92
N ALA A 96 1.70 -9.44 22.20
CA ALA A 96 2.61 -8.55 22.89
C ALA A 96 4.03 -9.11 22.95
N MET A 97 4.91 -8.59 22.10
CA MET A 97 6.32 -8.98 21.99
C MET A 97 7.29 -7.85 22.33
N ASN A 98 6.78 -6.63 22.57
CA ASN A 98 7.60 -5.47 22.91
C ASN A 98 7.50 -5.14 24.41
N PRO A 99 8.58 -5.29 25.19
CA PRO A 99 8.60 -4.94 26.60
C PRO A 99 8.26 -3.46 26.92
N GLU A 100 8.55 -2.53 26.01
CA GLU A 100 8.34 -1.10 26.23
C GLU A 100 6.86 -0.71 26.20
N SER A 101 6.07 -1.33 25.31
CA SER A 101 4.64 -1.01 25.13
C SER A 101 3.69 -2.01 25.77
N ALA A 102 4.14 -3.24 26.07
CA ALA A 102 3.27 -4.36 26.46
C ALA A 102 2.29 -4.03 27.59
N HIS A 103 2.74 -3.31 28.63
CA HIS A 103 1.87 -2.92 29.73
C HIS A 103 0.74 -1.98 29.25
N GLU A 104 1.08 -0.90 28.57
CA GLU A 104 0.10 0.07 28.04
C GLU A 104 -0.83 -0.58 27.02
N ASP A 105 -0.28 -1.39 26.12
CA ASP A 105 -1.04 -2.13 25.11
C ASP A 105 -2.14 -2.99 25.78
N VAL A 106 -1.79 -3.76 26.83
CA VAL A 106 -2.77 -4.59 27.58
C VAL A 106 -3.80 -3.74 28.32
N MET A 107 -3.38 -2.63 28.93
CA MET A 107 -4.30 -1.75 29.65
C MET A 107 -5.30 -1.05 28.72
N SER A 108 -4.95 -0.86 27.45
CA SER A 108 -5.83 -0.23 26.45
C SER A 108 -6.92 -1.15 25.87
N LEU A 109 -6.84 -2.46 26.12
CA LEU A 109 -7.75 -3.45 25.51
C LEU A 109 -9.17 -3.37 26.09
N PRO A 110 -10.21 -3.64 25.28
CA PRO A 110 -11.55 -3.86 25.79
C PRO A 110 -11.63 -5.15 26.64
N PRO A 111 -12.54 -5.24 27.63
CA PRO A 111 -12.82 -6.50 28.33
C PRO A 111 -13.15 -7.64 27.37
N GLY A 112 -12.70 -8.85 27.69
CA GLY A 112 -12.89 -10.04 26.85
C GLY A 112 -11.89 -10.18 25.69
N ALA A 113 -10.96 -9.23 25.51
CA ALA A 113 -9.90 -9.38 24.52
C ALA A 113 -8.91 -10.50 24.92
N ALA A 114 -8.23 -11.06 23.92
CA ALA A 114 -7.20 -12.06 24.10
C ALA A 114 -5.79 -11.46 24.02
N VAL A 115 -4.84 -12.02 24.75
CA VAL A 115 -3.44 -11.57 24.79
C VAL A 115 -2.52 -12.78 24.71
N LEU A 116 -1.82 -12.93 23.59
CA LEU A 116 -0.62 -13.77 23.49
C LEU A 116 0.60 -12.93 23.83
N TYR A 117 1.44 -13.38 24.76
CA TYR A 117 2.61 -12.62 25.15
C TYR A 117 3.82 -13.50 25.43
N ASP A 118 4.99 -12.88 25.38
CA ASP A 118 6.26 -13.51 25.73
C ASP A 118 6.38 -13.68 27.25
N GLU A 119 6.56 -14.93 27.72
CA GLU A 119 6.54 -15.34 29.14
C GLU A 119 7.28 -14.38 30.10
N PRO A 120 8.49 -13.86 29.79
CA PRO A 120 9.21 -12.92 30.64
C PRO A 120 8.47 -11.61 30.96
N LEU A 121 7.47 -11.22 30.16
CA LEU A 121 6.68 -10.01 30.36
C LEU A 121 5.66 -10.12 31.50
N LYS A 122 5.29 -11.33 31.93
CA LYS A 122 4.37 -11.58 33.07
C LYS A 122 3.05 -10.78 33.03
N LEU A 123 2.41 -10.69 31.86
CA LEU A 123 1.24 -9.81 31.66
C LEU A 123 -0.07 -10.32 32.28
N ALA A 124 -0.18 -11.62 32.60
CA ALA A 124 -1.42 -12.22 33.09
C ALA A 124 -1.90 -11.69 34.46
N GLU A 125 -1.03 -11.02 35.22
CA GLU A 125 -1.37 -10.43 36.53
C GLU A 125 -1.98 -9.03 36.41
N LEU A 126 -1.93 -8.41 35.21
CA LEU A 126 -2.37 -7.02 35.03
C LEU A 126 -3.88 -6.86 35.10
N ARG A 127 -4.64 -7.83 34.58
CA ARG A 127 -6.10 -7.77 34.44
C ARG A 127 -6.72 -9.16 34.57
N SER A 128 -7.93 -9.23 35.11
CA SER A 128 -8.68 -10.50 35.28
C SER A 128 -9.78 -10.71 34.25
N ASP A 129 -10.12 -9.67 33.48
CA ASP A 129 -11.19 -9.66 32.49
C ASP A 129 -10.72 -9.89 31.05
N LEU A 130 -9.47 -10.35 30.87
CA LEU A 130 -8.85 -10.68 29.58
C LEU A 130 -8.46 -12.16 29.50
N HIS A 131 -8.31 -12.68 28.29
CA HIS A 131 -7.86 -14.06 28.04
C HIS A 131 -6.36 -14.11 27.74
N PHE A 132 -5.55 -14.56 28.71
CA PHE A 132 -4.10 -14.60 28.57
C PHE A 132 -3.54 -15.95 28.10
N TYR A 133 -2.60 -15.88 27.16
CA TYR A 133 -1.76 -16.96 26.67
C TYR A 133 -0.28 -16.57 26.80
N SER A 134 0.47 -17.31 27.63
CA SER A 134 1.91 -17.11 27.81
C SER A 134 2.67 -18.09 26.93
N ALA A 135 3.75 -17.67 26.27
CA ALA A 135 4.63 -18.58 25.54
C ALA A 135 6.12 -18.25 25.76
N PRO A 136 6.99 -19.25 25.96
CA PRO A 136 8.43 -19.04 26.10
C PRO A 136 9.11 -18.95 24.73
N PHE A 137 8.92 -17.84 24.00
CA PHE A 137 9.38 -17.70 22.61
C PHE A 137 10.86 -18.05 22.42
N ASP A 138 11.74 -17.63 23.35
CA ASP A 138 13.17 -17.90 23.27
C ASP A 138 13.51 -19.38 23.46
N ARG A 139 12.78 -20.09 24.33
CA ARG A 139 12.96 -21.53 24.53
C ARG A 139 12.45 -22.32 23.33
N LEU A 140 11.39 -21.85 22.68
CA LEU A 140 10.81 -22.50 21.49
C LEU A 140 11.68 -22.33 20.25
N VAL A 141 12.24 -21.13 20.03
CA VAL A 141 13.04 -20.86 18.82
C VAL A 141 14.48 -21.38 18.95
N ALA A 142 15.03 -21.56 20.15
CA ALA A 142 16.42 -21.94 20.35
C ALA A 142 16.81 -23.30 19.68
N PRO A 143 15.99 -24.37 19.78
CA PRO A 143 16.24 -25.62 19.06
C PRO A 143 16.12 -25.49 17.54
N VAL A 144 15.24 -24.60 17.05
CA VAL A 144 14.99 -24.38 15.61
C VAL A 144 16.14 -23.60 14.97
N CYS A 145 16.62 -22.55 15.65
CA CYS A 145 17.67 -21.67 15.15
C CYS A 145 18.81 -21.54 16.19
N PRO A 146 19.86 -22.37 16.08
CA PRO A 146 21.03 -22.30 16.96
C PRO A 146 21.82 -20.99 16.79
N GLU A 147 21.77 -20.36 15.62
CA GLU A 147 22.47 -19.10 15.36
C GLU A 147 21.76 -17.91 16.03
N ALA A 148 22.43 -17.27 16.99
CA ALA A 148 21.84 -16.22 17.81
C ALA A 148 21.38 -14.97 17.03
N LYS A 149 22.09 -14.59 15.95
CA LYS A 149 21.71 -13.42 15.13
C LYS A 149 20.42 -13.67 14.36
N LEU A 150 20.30 -14.83 13.71
CA LEU A 150 19.10 -15.22 12.96
C LEU A 150 17.92 -15.51 13.88
N ARG A 151 18.18 -16.02 15.09
CA ARG A 151 17.14 -16.33 16.08
C ARG A 151 16.20 -15.15 16.33
N LYS A 152 16.72 -13.93 16.41
CA LYS A 152 15.93 -12.71 16.61
C LYS A 152 14.90 -12.49 15.50
N LEU A 153 15.25 -12.83 14.26
CA LEU A 153 14.40 -12.65 13.08
C LEU A 153 13.35 -13.77 12.95
N VAL A 154 13.74 -15.01 13.29
CA VAL A 154 12.91 -16.20 13.14
C VAL A 154 11.89 -16.35 14.28
N ARG A 155 12.21 -15.86 15.48
CA ARG A 155 11.37 -15.93 16.68
C ARG A 155 9.93 -15.49 16.48
N ASN A 156 9.70 -14.50 15.62
CA ASN A 156 8.36 -13.99 15.34
C ASN A 156 7.45 -15.02 14.63
N MET A 157 8.01 -16.03 13.96
CA MET A 157 7.21 -17.10 13.36
C MET A 157 6.55 -18.03 14.38
N ILE A 158 7.04 -18.05 15.63
CA ILE A 158 6.42 -18.82 16.71
C ILE A 158 4.98 -18.34 16.96
N TYR A 159 4.72 -17.02 16.99
CA TYR A 159 3.34 -16.55 17.23
C TYR A 159 2.43 -16.86 16.04
N VAL A 160 2.98 -16.97 14.82
CA VAL A 160 2.20 -17.37 13.64
C VAL A 160 1.67 -18.79 13.86
N GLY A 161 2.52 -19.72 14.32
CA GLY A 161 2.12 -21.08 14.66
C GLY A 161 1.14 -21.15 15.84
N ILE A 162 1.37 -20.36 16.90
CA ILE A 162 0.46 -20.33 18.05
C ILE A 162 -0.92 -19.81 17.65
N LEU A 163 -0.97 -18.69 16.92
CA LEU A 163 -2.23 -18.13 16.44
C LEU A 163 -2.93 -19.05 15.45
N ALA A 164 -2.16 -19.83 14.67
CA ALA A 164 -2.76 -20.81 13.77
C ALA A 164 -3.60 -21.83 14.51
N GLU A 165 -3.05 -22.39 15.58
CA GLU A 165 -3.77 -23.34 16.43
C GLU A 165 -4.91 -22.67 17.19
N LEU A 166 -4.65 -21.53 17.86
CA LEU A 166 -5.64 -20.85 18.69
C LEU A 166 -6.84 -20.30 17.90
N LEU A 167 -6.61 -19.85 16.67
CA LEU A 167 -7.65 -19.24 15.83
C LEU A 167 -8.22 -20.21 14.80
N GLY A 168 -7.63 -21.40 14.59
CA GLY A 168 -8.08 -22.35 13.57
C GLY A 168 -7.62 -22.01 12.15
N ILE A 169 -6.48 -21.33 12.00
CA ILE A 169 -5.91 -21.04 10.68
C ILE A 169 -5.20 -22.30 10.16
N ASP A 170 -5.57 -22.73 8.96
CA ASP A 170 -5.01 -23.93 8.32
C ASP A 170 -3.47 -23.80 8.15
N PRO A 171 -2.67 -24.68 8.80
CA PRO A 171 -1.21 -24.67 8.68
C PRO A 171 -0.70 -24.78 7.25
N GLU A 172 -1.45 -25.44 6.36
CA GLU A 172 -1.06 -25.55 4.96
C GLU A 172 -1.12 -24.22 4.22
N GLN A 173 -2.08 -23.34 4.57
CA GLN A 173 -2.12 -21.98 4.02
C GLN A 173 -0.96 -21.13 4.58
N ILE A 174 -0.58 -21.34 5.84
CA ILE A 174 0.61 -20.69 6.42
C ILE A 174 1.87 -21.11 5.69
N ARG A 175 2.02 -22.41 5.42
CA ARG A 175 3.13 -22.94 4.64
C ARG A 175 3.18 -22.29 3.25
N LYS A 176 2.07 -22.30 2.51
CA LYS A 176 1.99 -21.68 1.17
C LYS A 176 2.34 -20.19 1.20
N ALA A 177 1.78 -19.42 2.14
CA ALA A 177 2.07 -18.00 2.29
C ALA A 177 3.55 -17.73 2.62
N LEU A 178 4.15 -18.54 3.50
CA LEU A 178 5.54 -18.44 3.92
C LEU A 178 6.50 -18.69 2.75
N TYR A 179 6.35 -19.79 2.03
CA TYR A 179 7.24 -20.09 0.89
C TYR A 179 7.08 -19.06 -0.23
N LYS A 180 5.87 -18.53 -0.45
CA LYS A 180 5.65 -17.42 -1.39
C LYS A 180 6.37 -16.14 -0.96
N GLN A 181 6.39 -15.82 0.35
CA GLN A 181 7.03 -14.62 0.87
C GLN A 181 8.56 -14.62 0.69
N PHE A 182 9.21 -15.78 0.85
CA PHE A 182 10.66 -15.89 0.65
C PHE A 182 11.06 -16.07 -0.82
N GLY A 183 10.16 -16.60 -1.64
CA GLY A 183 10.41 -16.93 -3.04
C GLY A 183 11.35 -18.13 -3.21
N GLU A 184 11.49 -18.61 -4.45
CA GLU A 184 12.22 -19.85 -4.76
C GLU A 184 13.71 -19.79 -4.39
N ARG A 185 14.32 -18.60 -4.49
CA ARG A 185 15.76 -18.39 -4.26
C ARG A 185 16.16 -18.46 -2.78
N LYS A 186 15.22 -18.33 -1.83
CA LYS A 186 15.50 -18.28 -0.38
C LYS A 186 14.90 -19.47 0.38
N LYS A 187 14.84 -20.65 -0.26
CA LYS A 187 14.24 -21.87 0.33
C LYS A 187 14.75 -22.21 1.73
N LYS A 188 16.07 -22.19 1.97
CA LYS A 188 16.64 -22.48 3.31
C LYS A 188 16.10 -21.54 4.41
N ALA A 189 15.89 -20.26 4.08
CA ALA A 189 15.31 -19.31 5.02
C ALA A 189 13.82 -19.59 5.25
N ALA A 190 13.08 -19.99 4.20
CA ALA A 190 11.69 -20.43 4.33
C ALA A 190 11.56 -21.68 5.23
N ASP A 191 12.38 -22.71 4.99
CA ASP A 191 12.40 -23.95 5.78
C ASP A 191 12.69 -23.66 7.26
N LEU A 192 13.67 -22.78 7.56
CA LEU A 192 14.00 -22.37 8.93
C LEU A 192 12.83 -21.64 9.62
N ASN A 193 12.14 -20.76 8.89
CA ASN A 193 10.97 -20.06 9.42
C ASN A 193 9.77 -21.02 9.60
N TRP A 194 9.64 -22.03 8.73
CA TRP A 194 8.60 -23.05 8.85
C TRP A 194 8.79 -23.88 10.13
N GLY A 195 10.02 -24.29 10.44
CA GLY A 195 10.30 -24.99 11.70
C GLY A 195 9.93 -24.18 12.95
N ALA A 196 9.97 -22.85 12.87
CA ALA A 196 9.49 -21.99 13.96
C ALA A 196 7.95 -21.91 14.01
N VAL A 197 7.27 -21.93 12.87
CA VAL A 197 5.80 -22.09 12.83
C VAL A 197 5.40 -23.42 13.47
N GLU A 198 6.08 -24.52 13.12
CA GLU A 198 5.82 -25.86 13.68
C GLU A 198 6.03 -25.89 15.19
N ALA A 199 7.12 -25.32 15.69
CA ALA A 199 7.36 -25.20 17.14
C ALA A 199 6.24 -24.40 17.85
N GLY A 200 5.69 -23.37 17.21
CA GLY A 200 4.54 -22.62 17.72
C GLY A 200 3.24 -23.43 17.76
N LEU A 201 2.96 -24.19 16.69
CA LEU A 201 1.80 -25.09 16.59
C LEU A 201 1.83 -26.17 17.69
N ASP A 202 2.97 -26.86 17.82
CA ASP A 202 3.14 -27.94 18.79
C ASP A 202 3.03 -27.44 20.24
N TYR A 203 3.60 -26.25 20.52
CA TYR A 203 3.46 -25.62 21.82
C TYR A 203 2.00 -25.28 22.13
N ALA A 204 1.29 -24.66 21.19
CA ALA A 204 -0.11 -24.31 21.39
C ALA A 204 -0.99 -25.53 21.66
N ARG A 205 -0.82 -26.62 20.90
CA ARG A 205 -1.56 -27.89 21.07
C ARG A 205 -1.33 -28.55 22.41
N SER A 206 -0.08 -28.55 22.87
CA SER A 206 0.33 -29.29 24.07
C SER A 206 0.16 -28.50 25.37
N SER A 207 0.27 -27.17 25.29
CA SER A 207 0.46 -26.32 26.48
C SER A 207 -0.59 -25.24 26.66
N LEU A 208 -1.34 -24.86 25.61
CA LEU A 208 -2.33 -23.80 25.69
C LEU A 208 -3.75 -24.37 25.64
N VAL A 209 -4.63 -23.82 26.47
CA VAL A 209 -6.06 -24.11 26.46
C VAL A 209 -6.78 -22.87 25.96
N LYS A 210 -7.48 -22.96 24.83
CA LYS A 210 -8.25 -21.86 24.28
C LYS A 210 -9.38 -21.45 25.25
N LYS A 211 -9.46 -20.15 25.54
CA LYS A 211 -10.42 -19.53 26.46
C LYS A 211 -11.20 -18.37 25.83
N ASP A 212 -10.66 -17.78 24.76
CA ASP A 212 -11.26 -16.65 24.05
C ASP A 212 -12.26 -17.11 22.97
N PRO A 213 -13.19 -16.23 22.54
CA PRO A 213 -14.24 -16.59 21.58
C PRO A 213 -13.82 -16.46 20.10
N PHE A 214 -12.59 -16.07 19.77
CA PHE A 214 -12.21 -15.68 18.39
C PHE A 214 -11.80 -16.88 17.54
N PHE A 215 -12.35 -16.98 16.33
CA PHE A 215 -12.03 -18.04 15.37
C PHE A 215 -11.95 -17.51 13.94
N ILE A 216 -11.01 -18.03 13.17
CA ILE A 216 -10.98 -17.93 11.72
C ILE A 216 -11.55 -19.23 11.15
N GLU A 217 -12.57 -19.12 10.31
CA GLU A 217 -13.15 -20.26 9.59
C GLU A 217 -13.04 -20.04 8.07
N PRO A 218 -12.85 -21.10 7.27
CA PRO A 218 -12.80 -20.98 5.82
C PRO A 218 -14.04 -20.33 5.20
N MET A 219 -13.84 -19.55 4.15
CA MET A 219 -14.86 -18.89 3.34
C MET A 219 -14.48 -18.96 1.85
N ASP A 220 -15.22 -18.29 0.98
CA ASP A 220 -14.95 -18.15 -0.46
C ASP A 220 -14.92 -16.68 -0.94
N ARG A 221 -14.96 -15.72 -0.01
CA ARG A 221 -15.16 -14.29 -0.29
C ARG A 221 -13.93 -13.59 -0.89
N THR A 222 -12.78 -14.27 -0.91
CA THR A 222 -11.55 -13.79 -1.55
C THR A 222 -11.32 -14.42 -2.93
N ALA A 223 -12.26 -15.24 -3.43
CA ALA A 223 -12.14 -15.84 -4.75
C ALA A 223 -11.96 -14.77 -5.84
N GLY A 224 -10.91 -14.94 -6.67
CA GLY A 224 -10.54 -13.99 -7.71
C GLY A 224 -9.91 -12.69 -7.22
N LYS A 225 -9.87 -12.41 -5.90
CA LYS A 225 -9.30 -11.18 -5.35
C LYS A 225 -7.78 -11.29 -5.18
N LEU A 226 -7.16 -10.16 -4.93
CA LEU A 226 -5.72 -10.04 -4.66
C LEU A 226 -5.45 -9.23 -3.40
N VAL A 227 -4.23 -9.35 -2.87
CA VAL A 227 -3.74 -8.54 -1.75
C VAL A 227 -2.54 -7.75 -2.23
N ILE A 228 -2.68 -6.43 -2.25
CA ILE A 228 -1.70 -5.52 -2.81
C ILE A 228 -1.73 -4.17 -2.06
N GLU A 229 -0.61 -3.45 -2.10
CA GLU A 229 -0.51 -2.07 -1.62
C GLU A 229 -0.95 -1.11 -2.74
N GLY A 230 -1.57 0.02 -2.39
CA GLY A 230 -2.00 1.01 -3.37
C GLY A 230 -0.84 1.59 -4.17
N ASN A 231 0.32 1.82 -3.54
CA ASN A 231 1.52 2.31 -4.23
C ASN A 231 1.99 1.33 -5.31
N THR A 232 1.98 0.03 -5.02
CA THR A 232 2.35 -1.01 -5.98
C THR A 232 1.33 -1.07 -7.14
N ALA A 233 0.03 -0.95 -6.84
CA ALA A 233 -1.01 -0.95 -7.86
C ALA A 233 -0.94 0.29 -8.77
N ALA A 234 -0.73 1.48 -8.21
CA ALA A 234 -0.52 2.72 -8.95
C ALA A 234 0.71 2.64 -9.86
N ALA A 235 1.85 2.15 -9.34
CA ALA A 235 3.07 1.95 -10.13
C ALA A 235 2.84 1.00 -11.32
N LEU A 236 2.08 -0.08 -11.12
CA LEU A 236 1.69 -0.97 -12.21
C LEU A 236 0.80 -0.24 -13.22
N GLY A 237 -0.19 0.52 -12.76
CA GLY A 237 -1.05 1.36 -13.60
C GLY A 237 -0.26 2.35 -14.45
N CYS A 238 0.74 3.05 -13.87
CA CYS A 238 1.62 3.95 -14.61
C CYS A 238 2.42 3.23 -15.71
N MET A 239 2.93 2.02 -15.44
CA MET A 239 3.61 1.21 -16.46
C MET A 239 2.65 0.88 -17.63
N PHE A 240 1.42 0.44 -17.32
CA PHE A 240 0.41 0.13 -18.31
C PHE A 240 -0.08 1.38 -19.08
N ALA A 241 -0.08 2.54 -18.42
CA ALA A 241 -0.34 3.83 -19.04
C ALA A 241 0.77 4.26 -20.02
N GLY A 242 1.88 3.53 -20.09
CA GLY A 242 2.97 3.81 -21.02
C GLY A 242 3.92 4.90 -20.54
N VAL A 243 4.06 5.09 -19.22
CA VAL A 243 5.09 5.98 -18.66
C VAL A 243 6.48 5.58 -19.18
N THR A 244 7.26 6.57 -19.62
CA THR A 244 8.65 6.35 -20.08
C THR A 244 9.65 7.17 -19.28
N VAL A 245 9.20 8.20 -18.55
CA VAL A 245 10.05 8.98 -17.65
C VAL A 245 9.39 9.10 -16.28
N CYS A 246 10.10 8.68 -15.24
CA CYS A 246 9.71 8.95 -13.85
C CYS A 246 10.87 9.60 -13.13
N THR A 247 10.65 10.75 -12.52
CA THR A 247 11.64 11.41 -11.66
C THR A 247 11.08 11.48 -10.26
N TRP A 248 11.90 11.30 -9.24
CA TRP A 248 11.40 11.28 -7.86
C TRP A 248 12.49 11.66 -6.87
N TYR A 249 12.07 12.13 -5.70
CA TYR A 249 12.94 12.30 -4.54
C TYR A 249 12.41 11.41 -3.40
N PRO A 250 13.27 10.71 -2.64
CA PRO A 250 12.79 9.80 -1.59
C PRO A 250 12.04 10.55 -0.47
N ILE A 251 10.75 10.22 -0.31
CA ILE A 251 9.91 10.74 0.77
C ILE A 251 8.86 9.68 1.17
N THR A 252 8.72 9.40 2.47
CA THR A 252 7.60 8.57 2.97
C THR A 252 6.29 9.33 2.79
N PRO A 253 5.19 8.73 2.34
CA PRO A 253 4.99 7.33 1.94
C PRO A 253 5.18 7.02 0.44
N SER A 254 5.69 7.94 -0.39
CA SER A 254 5.72 7.76 -1.85
C SER A 254 6.87 6.91 -2.38
N SER A 255 8.01 6.79 -1.67
CA SER A 255 9.20 6.07 -2.18
C SER A 255 8.91 4.65 -2.67
N SER A 256 8.05 3.91 -1.96
CA SER A 256 7.68 2.54 -2.36
C SER A 256 6.96 2.46 -3.71
N LEU A 257 6.32 3.54 -4.16
CA LEU A 257 5.71 3.62 -5.50
C LEU A 257 6.81 3.67 -6.57
N ALA A 258 7.80 4.56 -6.40
CA ALA A 258 8.93 4.65 -7.32
C ALA A 258 9.73 3.34 -7.36
N GLU A 259 9.98 2.71 -6.20
CA GLU A 259 10.65 1.42 -6.10
C GLU A 259 9.87 0.29 -6.81
N ALA A 260 8.54 0.25 -6.63
CA ALA A 260 7.68 -0.71 -7.34
C ALA A 260 7.73 -0.47 -8.86
N LEU A 261 7.67 0.79 -9.30
CA LEU A 261 7.78 1.14 -10.72
C LEU A 261 9.13 0.71 -11.28
N ILE A 262 10.25 0.99 -10.60
CA ILE A 262 11.59 0.52 -11.01
C ILE A 262 11.57 -0.99 -11.23
N SER A 263 11.05 -1.76 -10.27
CA SER A 263 11.00 -3.22 -10.37
C SER A 263 10.17 -3.70 -11.58
N PHE A 264 9.02 -3.08 -11.84
CA PHE A 264 8.19 -3.43 -13.00
C PHE A 264 8.84 -3.03 -14.33
N MET A 265 9.43 -1.83 -14.41
CA MET A 265 10.08 -1.33 -15.62
C MET A 265 11.33 -2.14 -15.96
N GLU A 266 12.16 -2.53 -14.97
CA GLU A 266 13.30 -3.43 -15.16
C GLU A 266 12.91 -4.79 -15.74
N ARG A 267 11.75 -5.31 -15.33
CA ARG A 267 11.24 -6.62 -15.75
C ARG A 267 10.58 -6.59 -17.12
N PHE A 268 9.84 -5.52 -17.44
CA PHE A 268 8.92 -5.51 -18.59
C PHE A 268 9.23 -4.47 -19.67
N ARG A 269 10.12 -3.51 -19.43
CA ARG A 269 10.36 -2.37 -20.34
C ARG A 269 11.81 -2.32 -20.84
N ARG A 270 12.28 -3.45 -21.34
CA ARG A 270 13.56 -3.57 -22.04
C ARG A 270 13.32 -3.84 -23.51
N ASP A 271 14.16 -3.23 -24.33
CA ASP A 271 14.21 -3.51 -25.76
C ASP A 271 14.60 -4.99 -25.98
N PRO A 272 13.79 -5.80 -26.69
CA PRO A 272 14.04 -7.24 -26.82
C PRO A 272 15.34 -7.59 -27.57
N GLU A 273 15.80 -6.71 -28.46
CA GLU A 273 16.97 -6.95 -29.31
C GLU A 273 18.28 -6.52 -28.62
N THR A 274 18.27 -5.35 -28.00
CA THR A 274 19.45 -4.71 -27.40
C THR A 274 19.55 -4.89 -25.89
N GLY A 275 18.45 -5.29 -25.22
CA GLY A 275 18.35 -5.41 -23.76
C GLY A 275 18.38 -4.07 -23.00
N LYS A 276 18.46 -2.94 -23.71
CA LYS A 276 18.53 -1.60 -23.13
C LYS A 276 17.19 -1.19 -22.55
N ALA A 277 17.23 -0.33 -21.52
CA ALA A 277 16.01 0.24 -20.95
C ALA A 277 15.32 1.14 -22.00
N THR A 278 14.00 1.01 -22.12
CA THR A 278 13.14 1.86 -22.97
C THR A 278 12.51 2.99 -22.16
N TYR A 279 13.11 3.31 -21.02
CA TYR A 279 12.61 4.24 -20.02
C TYR A 279 13.79 4.92 -19.30
N ALA A 280 13.49 6.03 -18.62
CA ALA A 280 14.41 6.68 -17.70
C ALA A 280 13.71 6.87 -16.34
N ILE A 281 14.30 6.30 -15.29
CA ILE A 281 13.88 6.59 -13.90
C ILE A 281 15.05 7.28 -13.21
N VAL A 282 14.82 8.49 -12.69
CA VAL A 282 15.86 9.33 -12.09
C VAL A 282 15.48 9.65 -10.66
N GLN A 283 16.31 9.23 -9.71
CA GLN A 283 16.25 9.77 -8.35
C GLN A 283 16.96 11.13 -8.38
N ALA A 284 16.17 12.20 -8.24
CA ALA A 284 16.67 13.57 -8.26
C ALA A 284 17.28 13.95 -6.90
N GLU A 285 17.95 15.10 -6.87
CA GLU A 285 18.57 15.70 -5.69
C GLU A 285 17.55 16.31 -4.71
N ASP A 286 16.39 16.75 -5.22
CA ASP A 286 15.25 17.30 -4.47
C ASP A 286 13.96 17.24 -5.31
N GLU A 287 12.83 17.65 -4.71
CA GLU A 287 11.55 17.70 -5.41
C GLU A 287 11.44 18.75 -6.52
N LEU A 288 12.24 19.83 -6.49
CA LEU A 288 12.27 20.86 -7.53
C LEU A 288 12.88 20.30 -8.82
N ALA A 289 14.05 19.68 -8.70
CA ALA A 289 14.73 18.99 -9.78
C ALA A 289 13.86 17.84 -10.33
N SER A 290 13.21 17.08 -9.44
CA SER A 290 12.29 16.02 -9.84
C SER A 290 11.17 16.55 -10.75
N ILE A 291 10.37 17.52 -10.31
CA ILE A 291 9.27 18.03 -11.15
C ILE A 291 9.78 18.73 -12.40
N GLY A 292 10.89 19.47 -12.32
CA GLY A 292 11.50 20.15 -13.48
C GLY A 292 11.88 19.16 -14.59
N MET A 293 12.50 18.02 -14.22
CA MET A 293 12.81 16.94 -15.16
C MET A 293 11.55 16.30 -15.74
N ALA A 294 10.51 16.06 -14.92
CA ALA A 294 9.26 15.46 -15.40
C ALA A 294 8.53 16.38 -16.39
N VAL A 295 8.46 17.68 -16.09
CA VAL A 295 7.88 18.70 -16.99
C VAL A 295 8.67 18.80 -18.29
N GLY A 296 10.01 18.82 -18.22
CA GLY A 296 10.87 18.81 -19.41
C GLY A 296 10.65 17.57 -20.28
N ALA A 297 10.50 16.39 -19.66
CA ALA A 297 10.19 15.15 -20.37
C ALA A 297 8.78 15.16 -21.00
N GLY A 298 7.79 15.71 -20.30
CA GLY A 298 6.43 15.91 -20.82
C GLY A 298 6.41 16.81 -22.06
N TRP A 299 7.17 17.91 -22.04
CA TRP A 299 7.38 18.80 -23.19
C TRP A 299 8.05 18.06 -24.37
N ALA A 300 9.01 17.19 -24.08
CA ALA A 300 9.68 16.35 -25.07
C ALA A 300 8.78 15.23 -25.65
N GLY A 301 7.54 15.07 -25.17
CA GLY A 301 6.58 14.10 -25.68
C GLY A 301 6.59 12.75 -24.96
N ALA A 302 7.33 12.61 -23.86
CA ALA A 302 7.22 11.44 -23.00
C ALA A 302 5.92 11.50 -22.19
N ARG A 303 5.33 10.34 -21.89
CA ARG A 303 4.44 10.23 -20.72
C ARG A 303 5.33 10.25 -19.48
N ALA A 304 5.32 11.38 -18.78
CA ALA A 304 6.20 11.66 -17.65
C ALA A 304 5.43 11.79 -16.34
N MET A 305 6.07 11.39 -15.25
CA MET A 305 5.49 11.53 -13.90
C MET A 305 6.51 11.83 -12.82
N THR A 306 5.99 12.25 -11.67
CA THR A 306 6.67 12.20 -10.37
C THR A 306 5.73 11.66 -9.29
N CYS A 307 6.29 11.21 -8.17
CA CYS A 307 5.52 10.82 -6.98
C CYS A 307 6.15 11.43 -5.72
N THR A 308 5.32 11.99 -4.85
CA THR A 308 5.77 12.72 -3.66
C THR A 308 4.70 12.70 -2.55
N SER A 309 4.85 13.55 -1.54
CA SER A 309 3.87 13.81 -0.49
C SER A 309 3.78 15.32 -0.20
N GLY A 310 2.89 15.74 0.70
CA GLY A 310 2.61 17.15 1.02
C GLY A 310 3.81 18.11 1.02
N PRO A 311 4.93 17.84 1.73
CA PRO A 311 6.10 18.73 1.68
C PRO A 311 6.69 18.92 0.29
N GLY A 312 6.82 17.83 -0.47
CA GLY A 312 7.36 17.87 -1.83
C GLY A 312 6.43 18.58 -2.80
N ILE A 313 5.10 18.40 -2.68
CA ILE A 313 4.12 19.18 -3.46
C ILE A 313 4.31 20.69 -3.25
N SER A 314 4.63 21.12 -2.02
CA SER A 314 4.87 22.55 -1.75
C SER A 314 6.09 23.08 -2.52
N LEU A 315 7.15 22.28 -2.63
CA LEU A 315 8.34 22.63 -3.41
C LEU A 315 8.04 22.64 -4.92
N MET A 316 7.27 21.66 -5.41
CA MET A 316 6.95 21.53 -6.84
C MET A 316 6.07 22.67 -7.40
N SER A 317 5.47 23.48 -6.53
CA SER A 317 4.46 24.50 -6.86
C SER A 317 4.82 25.42 -8.05
N GLU A 318 6.08 25.88 -8.14
CA GLU A 318 6.52 26.78 -9.21
C GLU A 318 6.52 26.09 -10.58
N PHE A 319 7.13 24.90 -10.69
CA PHE A 319 7.17 24.14 -11.94
C PHE A 319 5.81 23.58 -12.34
N VAL A 320 4.94 23.27 -11.39
CA VAL A 320 3.54 22.92 -11.70
C VAL A 320 2.82 24.11 -12.35
N GLY A 321 3.06 25.33 -11.85
CA GLY A 321 2.54 26.56 -12.47
C GLY A 321 3.07 26.74 -13.89
N LEU A 322 4.37 26.50 -14.12
CA LEU A 322 4.96 26.51 -15.46
C LEU A 322 4.31 25.48 -16.40
N ALA A 323 4.12 24.24 -15.93
CA ALA A 323 3.50 23.18 -16.71
C ALA A 323 2.04 23.49 -17.06
N TYR A 324 1.29 24.10 -16.13
CA TYR A 324 -0.05 24.60 -16.38
C TYR A 324 -0.06 25.69 -17.45
N PHE A 325 0.81 26.71 -17.30
CA PHE A 325 0.89 27.84 -18.23
C PHE A 325 1.33 27.43 -19.65
N ALA A 326 2.28 26.50 -19.75
CA ALA A 326 2.83 26.03 -21.03
C ALA A 326 2.05 24.84 -21.61
N GLU A 327 0.91 24.47 -21.03
CA GLU A 327 0.07 23.34 -21.44
C GLU A 327 0.87 22.01 -21.57
N ILE A 328 1.60 21.64 -20.51
CA ILE A 328 2.48 20.47 -20.49
C ILE A 328 1.81 19.33 -19.73
N PRO A 329 1.59 18.16 -20.37
CA PRO A 329 1.07 16.99 -19.68
C PRO A 329 2.11 16.39 -18.75
N VAL A 330 1.74 16.24 -17.48
CA VAL A 330 2.55 15.55 -16.46
C VAL A 330 1.62 14.98 -15.38
N VAL A 331 1.91 13.76 -14.93
CA VAL A 331 1.16 13.13 -13.83
C VAL A 331 1.93 13.27 -12.52
N ILE A 332 1.25 13.72 -11.47
CA ILE A 332 1.83 13.92 -10.14
C ILE A 332 1.04 13.07 -9.15
N ILE A 333 1.69 12.07 -8.55
CA ILE A 333 1.06 11.24 -7.52
C ILE A 333 1.43 11.78 -6.15
N ASP A 334 0.45 12.36 -5.46
CA ASP A 334 0.57 12.81 -4.08
C ASP A 334 0.08 11.70 -3.15
N VAL A 335 1.02 10.99 -2.51
CA VAL A 335 0.69 10.02 -1.47
C VAL A 335 0.67 10.78 -0.15
N GLN A 336 -0.51 11.28 0.21
CA GLN A 336 -0.69 12.22 1.31
C GLN A 336 -0.36 11.62 2.67
N ARG A 337 0.18 12.45 3.57
CA ARG A 337 0.47 12.11 4.97
C ARG A 337 0.09 13.29 5.87
N VAL A 338 0.11 13.08 7.19
CA VAL A 338 -0.19 14.16 8.15
C VAL A 338 0.79 15.32 7.97
N GLY A 339 0.26 16.51 7.68
CA GLY A 339 0.92 17.81 7.79
C GLY A 339 0.42 18.61 9.01
N PRO A 340 0.67 19.94 9.05
CA PRO A 340 1.47 20.75 8.13
C PRO A 340 2.99 20.56 8.34
N SER A 341 3.81 21.15 7.45
CA SER A 341 5.28 21.03 7.47
C SER A 341 5.70 19.55 7.44
N THR A 342 6.72 19.15 8.21
CA THR A 342 7.11 17.73 8.36
C THR A 342 5.93 16.85 8.80
N GLY A 343 5.08 17.39 9.67
CA GLY A 343 3.92 16.72 10.26
C GLY A 343 4.28 15.40 10.94
N LEU A 344 3.50 14.35 10.66
CA LEU A 344 3.76 12.98 11.14
C LEU A 344 3.97 12.06 9.92
N PRO A 345 5.23 11.85 9.47
CA PRO A 345 5.54 11.14 8.21
C PRO A 345 4.94 9.75 8.06
N THR A 346 4.64 9.08 9.17
CA THR A 346 4.14 7.70 9.24
C THR A 346 2.66 7.62 9.66
N ARG A 347 1.91 8.72 9.45
CA ARG A 347 0.47 8.80 9.74
C ARG A 347 -0.28 9.32 8.52
N THR A 348 -1.47 8.77 8.30
CA THR A 348 -2.34 9.14 7.17
C THR A 348 -3.15 10.41 7.44
N MET A 349 -3.34 11.23 6.42
CA MET A 349 -4.24 12.38 6.36
C MET A 349 -4.50 12.70 4.89
N GLN A 350 -5.69 13.19 4.57
CA GLN A 350 -6.06 13.67 3.22
C GLN A 350 -6.14 15.21 3.18
N GLY A 351 -5.09 15.86 3.68
CA GLY A 351 -5.07 17.30 3.94
C GLY A 351 -4.67 18.18 2.75
N ASP A 352 -4.13 17.59 1.68
CA ASP A 352 -3.55 18.33 0.56
C ASP A 352 -4.57 18.61 -0.56
N THR A 353 -5.81 18.13 -0.43
CA THR A 353 -6.87 18.25 -1.46
C THR A 353 -7.06 19.67 -2.02
N LEU A 354 -7.32 20.66 -1.14
CA LEU A 354 -7.54 22.04 -1.59
C LEU A 354 -6.25 22.66 -2.16
N LYS A 355 -5.11 22.36 -1.54
CA LYS A 355 -3.80 22.84 -1.99
C LYS A 355 -3.49 22.35 -3.40
N ASN A 356 -3.72 21.07 -3.70
CA ASN A 356 -3.45 20.49 -5.02
C ASN A 356 -4.42 21.07 -6.06
N ALA A 357 -5.67 21.36 -5.70
CA ALA A 357 -6.68 21.87 -6.63
C ALA A 357 -6.31 23.22 -7.22
N VAL A 358 -5.63 24.08 -6.44
CA VAL A 358 -5.21 25.44 -6.82
C VAL A 358 -3.71 25.64 -6.66
N LEU A 359 -2.91 24.58 -6.86
CA LEU A 359 -1.47 24.65 -6.64
C LEU A 359 -0.79 25.64 -7.61
N SER A 360 0.17 26.38 -7.09
CA SER A 360 0.87 27.52 -7.71
C SER A 360 0.17 28.88 -7.57
N HIS A 361 0.88 29.92 -8.00
CA HIS A 361 0.37 31.29 -8.03
C HIS A 361 -0.44 31.54 -9.32
N GLY A 362 -1.36 32.50 -9.28
CA GLY A 362 -2.32 32.75 -10.36
C GLY A 362 -3.60 31.92 -10.23
N ASP A 363 -4.39 31.84 -11.29
CA ASP A 363 -5.71 31.21 -11.32
C ASP A 363 -5.68 29.74 -11.78
N THR A 364 -4.75 28.94 -11.23
CA THR A 364 -4.60 27.54 -11.63
C THR A 364 -5.74 26.66 -11.11
N ARG A 365 -6.13 25.65 -11.91
CA ARG A 365 -7.14 24.65 -11.56
C ARG A 365 -6.74 23.29 -12.10
N HIS A 366 -6.35 22.38 -11.22
CA HIS A 366 -5.80 21.08 -11.64
C HIS A 366 -6.85 19.96 -11.54
N PRO A 367 -6.95 19.07 -12.53
CA PRO A 367 -7.69 17.82 -12.38
C PRO A 367 -7.05 16.93 -11.31
N ILE A 368 -7.89 16.33 -10.44
CA ILE A 368 -7.44 15.44 -9.36
C ILE A 368 -8.30 14.18 -9.34
N LEU A 369 -7.64 13.02 -9.31
CA LEU A 369 -8.27 11.72 -9.10
C LEU A 369 -8.08 11.26 -7.66
N PHE A 370 -9.10 10.61 -7.09
CA PHE A 370 -9.13 10.14 -5.70
C PHE A 370 -9.44 8.65 -5.65
N PRO A 371 -8.44 7.77 -5.86
CA PRO A 371 -8.66 6.34 -5.77
C PRO A 371 -9.01 5.95 -4.32
N SER A 372 -9.94 5.02 -4.17
CA SER A 372 -10.43 4.49 -2.90
C SER A 372 -10.04 3.03 -2.66
N SER A 373 -9.46 2.38 -3.66
CA SER A 373 -9.01 1.00 -3.62
C SER A 373 -7.73 0.81 -4.44
N PRO A 374 -6.97 -0.28 -4.26
CA PRO A 374 -5.84 -0.55 -5.13
C PRO A 374 -6.21 -0.79 -6.60
N GLU A 375 -7.40 -1.32 -6.88
CA GLU A 375 -7.91 -1.42 -8.24
C GLU A 375 -8.10 -0.03 -8.87
N GLU A 376 -8.69 0.91 -8.13
CA GLU A 376 -8.79 2.30 -8.58
C GLU A 376 -7.42 2.98 -8.68
N CYS A 377 -6.47 2.69 -7.79
CA CYS A 377 -5.10 3.19 -7.94
C CYS A 377 -4.49 2.77 -9.29
N PHE A 378 -4.77 1.55 -9.74
CA PHE A 378 -4.30 1.04 -11.02
C PHE A 378 -5.04 1.68 -12.20
N THR A 379 -6.37 1.70 -12.20
CA THR A 379 -7.18 2.21 -13.32
C THR A 379 -7.09 3.72 -13.45
N MET A 380 -7.19 4.45 -12.33
CA MET A 380 -7.06 5.92 -12.33
C MET A 380 -5.63 6.38 -12.65
N ALA A 381 -4.60 5.55 -12.42
CA ALA A 381 -3.27 5.88 -12.92
C ALA A 381 -3.24 5.92 -14.45
N ILE A 382 -3.96 5.02 -15.13
CA ILE A 382 -4.09 5.02 -16.60
C ILE A 382 -4.90 6.24 -17.05
N ASP A 383 -6.04 6.49 -16.41
CA ASP A 383 -6.88 7.65 -16.70
C ASP A 383 -6.12 8.97 -16.50
N ALA A 384 -5.27 9.09 -15.50
CA ALA A 384 -4.50 10.30 -15.24
C ALA A 384 -3.59 10.68 -16.42
N PHE A 385 -2.93 9.71 -17.05
CA PHE A 385 -2.09 9.99 -18.22
C PHE A 385 -2.92 10.34 -19.45
N ASP A 386 -4.05 9.66 -19.66
CA ASP A 386 -4.98 9.99 -20.75
C ASP A 386 -5.55 11.40 -20.57
N LEU A 387 -5.97 11.77 -19.36
CA LEU A 387 -6.43 13.12 -19.01
C LEU A 387 -5.34 14.16 -19.18
N ALA A 388 -4.11 13.87 -18.73
CA ALA A 388 -2.99 14.78 -18.86
C ALA A 388 -2.73 15.10 -20.34
N GLU A 389 -2.71 14.10 -21.22
CA GLU A 389 -2.51 14.33 -22.65
C GLU A 389 -3.72 14.92 -23.38
N GLN A 390 -4.94 14.55 -22.97
CA GLN A 390 -6.18 15.09 -23.54
C GLN A 390 -6.31 16.59 -23.25
N PHE A 391 -6.09 17.00 -22.01
CA PHE A 391 -6.23 18.40 -21.58
C PHE A 391 -4.92 19.18 -21.60
N GLN A 392 -3.80 18.51 -21.88
CA GLN A 392 -2.45 19.10 -21.94
C GLN A 392 -2.13 19.90 -20.67
N THR A 393 -2.32 19.28 -19.50
CA THR A 393 -2.19 19.95 -18.20
C THR A 393 -1.59 18.98 -17.16
N PRO A 394 -1.02 19.48 -16.05
CA PRO A 394 -0.74 18.65 -14.88
C PRO A 394 -2.01 17.97 -14.35
N VAL A 395 -1.91 16.68 -14.04
CA VAL A 395 -2.99 15.90 -13.42
C VAL A 395 -2.48 15.25 -12.14
N PHE A 396 -3.25 15.38 -11.07
CA PHE A 396 -2.92 14.79 -9.77
C PHE A 396 -3.66 13.49 -9.52
N ILE A 397 -2.98 12.56 -8.86
CA ILE A 397 -3.61 11.43 -8.18
C ILE A 397 -3.36 11.61 -6.70
N ASN A 398 -4.43 11.90 -5.94
CA ASN A 398 -4.38 12.10 -4.51
C ASN A 398 -4.68 10.78 -3.80
N MET A 399 -3.63 10.06 -3.45
CA MET A 399 -3.66 8.90 -2.56
C MET A 399 -3.39 9.34 -1.11
N ASP A 400 -3.42 8.40 -0.18
CA ASP A 400 -2.98 8.63 1.20
C ASP A 400 -2.07 7.48 1.68
N LEU A 401 -1.36 7.70 2.78
CA LEU A 401 -0.42 6.73 3.36
C LEU A 401 -1.07 5.37 3.64
N ASP A 402 -2.32 5.35 4.10
CA ASP A 402 -3.02 4.12 4.43
C ASP A 402 -3.37 3.32 3.19
N LEU A 403 -3.86 3.97 2.12
CA LEU A 403 -4.06 3.29 0.84
C LEU A 403 -2.72 2.87 0.21
N GLY A 404 -1.73 3.76 0.25
CA GLY A 404 -0.46 3.62 -0.43
C GLY A 404 0.45 2.52 0.12
N MET A 405 0.69 2.50 1.43
CA MET A 405 1.72 1.63 2.05
C MET A 405 1.19 0.39 2.75
N ASN A 406 -0.13 0.26 2.92
CA ASN A 406 -0.70 -0.89 3.62
C ASN A 406 -1.30 -1.90 2.64
N TYR A 407 -1.39 -3.14 3.08
CA TYR A 407 -1.97 -4.21 2.27
C TYR A 407 -3.49 -4.19 2.38
N TRP A 408 -4.13 -4.16 1.22
CA TRP A 408 -5.58 -4.22 1.07
C TRP A 408 -5.96 -5.42 0.23
N MET A 409 -7.10 -6.03 0.56
CA MET A 409 -7.81 -6.86 -0.39
C MET A 409 -8.33 -5.95 -1.51
N SER A 410 -8.13 -6.38 -2.75
CA SER A 410 -8.55 -5.67 -3.96
C SER A 410 -9.24 -6.62 -4.91
N ASP A 411 -10.14 -6.08 -5.71
CA ASP A 411 -10.57 -6.75 -6.94
C ASP A 411 -9.41 -6.90 -7.93
N PRO A 412 -9.52 -7.82 -8.92
CA PRO A 412 -8.58 -7.93 -10.02
C PRO A 412 -8.27 -6.58 -10.65
N LEU A 413 -7.00 -6.37 -11.01
CA LEU A 413 -6.61 -5.22 -11.81
C LEU A 413 -6.98 -5.52 -13.27
N PRO A 414 -7.97 -4.81 -13.86
CA PRO A 414 -8.44 -5.12 -15.21
C PRO A 414 -7.35 -4.81 -16.24
N TYR A 415 -7.19 -5.67 -17.24
CA TYR A 415 -6.25 -5.37 -18.33
C TYR A 415 -6.80 -4.21 -19.18
N PRO A 416 -5.99 -3.18 -19.51
CA PRO A 416 -6.48 -2.09 -20.35
C PRO A 416 -6.68 -2.56 -21.80
N GLU A 417 -7.92 -2.49 -22.28
CA GLU A 417 -8.28 -2.92 -23.65
C GLU A 417 -8.13 -1.78 -24.67
N LYS A 418 -8.09 -0.53 -24.21
CA LYS A 418 -8.00 0.65 -25.08
C LYS A 418 -6.54 0.97 -25.39
N PRO A 419 -6.23 1.42 -26.62
CA PRO A 419 -4.90 1.93 -26.93
C PRO A 419 -4.65 3.23 -26.16
N ILE A 420 -3.37 3.53 -25.95
CA ILE A 420 -2.89 4.77 -25.34
C ILE A 420 -3.40 5.99 -26.12
N GLN A 421 -4.05 6.93 -25.44
CA GLN A 421 -4.61 8.15 -26.04
C GLN A 421 -3.63 9.32 -25.94
N ARG A 422 -3.04 9.74 -27.06
CA ARG A 422 -2.04 10.83 -27.09
C ARG A 422 -2.62 12.25 -27.12
N GLY A 423 -3.94 12.38 -27.25
CA GLY A 423 -4.62 13.66 -27.43
C GLY A 423 -4.36 14.30 -28.81
N LYS A 424 -4.44 15.63 -28.88
CA LYS A 424 -4.27 16.41 -30.11
C LYS A 424 -2.80 16.57 -30.52
N VAL A 425 -2.20 15.50 -31.05
CA VAL A 425 -0.81 15.50 -31.54
C VAL A 425 -0.78 15.46 -33.07
N LEU A 426 -0.10 16.42 -33.68
CA LEU A 426 0.08 16.51 -35.13
C LEU A 426 1.33 15.73 -35.57
N THR A 427 1.20 15.05 -36.71
CA THR A 427 2.31 14.44 -37.45
C THR A 427 2.90 15.41 -38.47
N ALA A 428 4.03 15.06 -39.09
CA ALA A 428 4.60 15.85 -40.18
C ALA A 428 3.61 16.01 -41.37
N GLU A 429 2.85 14.95 -41.69
CA GLU A 429 1.84 14.97 -42.75
C GLU A 429 0.68 15.93 -42.42
N ASP A 430 0.30 16.02 -41.13
CA ASP A 430 -0.73 16.97 -40.70
C ASP A 430 -0.26 18.42 -40.86
N LEU A 431 1.02 18.69 -40.56
CA LEU A 431 1.60 20.03 -40.72
C LEU A 431 1.61 20.48 -42.17
N ASP A 432 1.97 19.59 -43.11
CA ASP A 432 1.92 19.86 -44.55
C ASP A 432 0.49 20.18 -45.00
N ARG A 433 -0.49 19.38 -44.52
CA ARG A 433 -1.91 19.56 -44.84
C ARG A 433 -2.46 20.90 -44.31
N LEU A 434 -2.05 21.31 -43.11
CA LEU A 434 -2.54 22.52 -42.45
C LEU A 434 -1.81 23.79 -42.93
N GLY A 435 -0.63 23.66 -43.54
CA GLY A 435 0.16 24.77 -44.08
C GLY A 435 0.82 25.67 -43.03
N GLY A 436 0.75 25.31 -41.75
CA GLY A 436 1.36 26.03 -40.64
C GLY A 436 0.94 25.50 -39.26
N PHE A 437 1.67 25.90 -38.22
CA PHE A 437 1.45 25.47 -36.84
C PHE A 437 1.67 26.63 -35.86
N ALA A 438 0.82 26.70 -34.85
CA ALA A 438 0.97 27.59 -33.70
C ALA A 438 0.50 26.84 -32.45
N ARG A 439 1.43 26.61 -31.50
CA ARG A 439 1.24 25.74 -30.34
C ARG A 439 -0.03 26.03 -29.53
N TYR A 440 -0.40 27.29 -29.38
CA TYR A 440 -1.51 27.73 -28.53
C TYR A 440 -2.72 28.24 -29.32
N LYS A 441 -2.81 27.92 -30.61
CA LYS A 441 -3.97 28.30 -31.42
C LYS A 441 -5.09 27.28 -31.23
N ASP A 442 -6.18 27.72 -30.62
CA ASP A 442 -7.41 26.93 -30.53
C ASP A 442 -8.19 27.04 -31.85
N VAL A 443 -8.09 25.99 -32.67
CA VAL A 443 -8.79 25.89 -33.95
C VAL A 443 -10.16 25.25 -33.84
N ASP A 444 -10.41 24.50 -32.76
CA ASP A 444 -11.62 23.70 -32.58
C ASP A 444 -12.63 24.38 -31.65
N GLY A 445 -12.21 25.41 -30.91
CA GLY A 445 -13.04 26.17 -29.96
C GLY A 445 -13.26 25.47 -28.62
N ASP A 446 -12.46 24.45 -28.31
CA ASP A 446 -12.56 23.64 -27.09
C ASP A 446 -11.51 24.02 -26.02
N GLY A 447 -10.68 25.02 -26.29
CA GLY A 447 -9.62 25.48 -25.40
C GLY A 447 -8.37 24.61 -25.37
N VAL A 448 -8.28 23.56 -26.20
CA VAL A 448 -7.11 22.68 -26.27
C VAL A 448 -6.46 22.79 -27.65
N GLY A 449 -5.31 23.45 -27.71
CA GLY A 449 -4.53 23.59 -28.94
C GLY A 449 -3.96 22.26 -29.44
N TRP A 450 -3.74 22.14 -30.74
CA TRP A 450 -2.94 21.03 -31.28
C TRP A 450 -1.47 21.22 -30.91
N ARG A 451 -0.75 20.13 -30.64
CA ARG A 451 0.69 20.15 -30.34
C ARG A 451 1.50 19.29 -31.31
N THR A 452 2.78 19.59 -31.43
CA THR A 452 3.78 18.73 -32.07
C THR A 452 4.71 18.17 -31.00
N LEU A 453 5.42 17.09 -31.30
CA LEU A 453 6.49 16.58 -30.43
C LEU A 453 7.84 17.08 -30.93
N PRO A 454 8.77 17.51 -30.06
CA PRO A 454 10.13 17.82 -30.46
C PRO A 454 10.75 16.68 -31.27
N GLY A 455 11.36 17.01 -32.41
CA GLY A 455 11.91 16.02 -33.34
C GLY A 455 10.90 15.45 -34.35
N THR A 456 9.67 15.99 -34.44
CA THR A 456 8.78 15.72 -35.57
C THR A 456 9.52 16.02 -36.88
N PRO A 457 9.62 15.07 -37.84
CA PRO A 457 10.47 15.18 -39.02
C PRO A 457 9.83 16.08 -40.09
N HIS A 458 9.68 17.36 -39.77
CA HIS A 458 9.14 18.40 -40.63
C HIS A 458 10.13 19.58 -40.68
N PRO A 459 10.42 20.16 -41.86
CA PRO A 459 11.47 21.17 -42.02
C PRO A 459 11.15 22.54 -41.40
N LYS A 460 9.91 22.75 -40.94
CA LYS A 460 9.44 23.99 -40.28
C LYS A 460 8.90 23.70 -38.90
#